data_AF-A0AA35XCM3-F1
#
_entry.id   AF-A0AA35XCM3-F1
#
_cell.length_a   1.000
_cell.length_b   1.000
_cell.length_c   1.000
_cell.angle_alpha   90.00
_cell.angle_beta   90.00
_cell.angle_gamma   90.00
#
_symmetry.space_group_name_H-M   'P 1'
#
loop_
_entity.id
_entity.type
_entity.pdbx_description
1 polymer ?
#
loop_
_entity_poly.entity_id
_entity_poly.type
_entity_poly.pdbx_seq_one_letter_code
_entity_poly.pdbx_strand_id
1 'polypeptide(L)'
;MDIAVMGAGGVGGYFGGLLARAGHNVTFIARGPHLEAIQRGGLRVESGNDGVFTVPGNATDNPATLGPQELILFAVKMYDNDDAIHAIGPLLGPDSIVLTLQNGIDNGDRLVEEYGAERVMIGSAYLEGRISEPGVVTQGGPGSASFGSGPRG
;
A
#
# COMPACT_ATOMS: atom_id res chain seq x y z
N MET A 1 -1.06 10.89 10.38
CA MET A 1 -1.59 10.71 9.03
C MET A 1 -2.42 9.46 9.00
N ASP A 2 -3.59 9.52 8.36
CA ASP A 2 -4.42 8.36 8.02
C ASP A 2 -4.00 7.82 6.64
N ILE A 3 -3.59 6.55 6.62
CA ILE A 3 -2.97 5.92 5.46
C ILE A 3 -3.68 4.61 5.14
N ALA A 4 -4.16 4.46 3.91
CA ALA A 4 -4.62 3.18 3.39
C ALA A 4 -3.54 2.52 2.54
N VAL A 5 -3.35 1.21 2.72
CA VAL A 5 -2.45 0.40 1.89
C VAL A 5 -3.30 -0.49 1.00
N MET A 6 -3.48 -0.09 -0.26
CA MET A 6 -4.19 -0.89 -1.25
C MET A 6 -3.27 -2.00 -1.76
N GLY A 7 -3.41 -3.18 -1.15
CA GLY A 7 -2.59 -4.36 -1.40
C GLY A 7 -1.51 -4.58 -0.33
N ALA A 8 -1.86 -5.31 0.74
CA ALA A 8 -0.94 -5.69 1.82
C ALA A 8 0.02 -6.85 1.46
N GLY A 9 0.48 -6.90 0.21
CA GLY A 9 1.46 -7.90 -0.24
C GLY A 9 2.88 -7.61 0.23
N GLY A 10 3.88 -8.16 -0.46
CA GLY A 10 5.29 -7.93 -0.10
C GLY A 10 5.71 -6.45 -0.04
N VAL A 11 5.37 -5.66 -1.05
CA VAL A 11 5.72 -4.23 -1.11
C VAL A 11 4.85 -3.41 -0.17
N GLY A 12 3.52 -3.49 -0.30
CA GLY A 12 2.60 -2.70 0.52
C GLY A 12 2.65 -3.06 2.00
N GLY A 13 2.80 -4.34 2.33
CA GLY A 13 2.95 -4.80 3.72
C GLY A 13 4.26 -4.33 4.35
N TYR A 14 5.37 -4.33 3.62
CA TYR A 14 6.64 -3.81 4.14
C TYR A 14 6.57 -2.30 4.39
N PHE A 15 6.25 -1.48 3.36
CA PHE A 15 6.22 -0.03 3.52
C PHE A 15 5.09 0.45 4.44
N GLY A 16 3.91 -0.16 4.34
CA GLY A 16 2.81 0.09 5.27
C GLY A 16 3.17 -0.29 6.71
N GLY A 17 3.90 -1.40 6.90
CA GLY A 17 4.45 -1.78 8.19
C GLY A 17 5.45 -0.76 8.74
N LEU A 18 6.36 -0.25 7.90
CA LEU A 18 7.29 0.81 8.31
C LEU A 18 6.56 2.10 8.72
N LEU A 19 5.55 2.51 7.97
CA LEU A 19 4.73 3.70 8.28
C LEU A 19 3.95 3.52 9.59
N ALA A 20 3.36 2.34 9.80
CA ALA A 20 2.67 2.02 11.05
C ALA A 20 3.64 2.01 12.24
N ARG A 21 4.84 1.43 12.06
CA ARG A 21 5.92 1.44 13.06
C ARG A 21 6.39 2.86 13.39
N ALA A 22 6.35 3.77 12.43
CA ALA A 22 6.65 5.18 12.63
C ALA A 22 5.52 5.97 13.33
N GLY A 23 4.39 5.34 13.64
CA GLY A 23 3.28 5.94 14.40
C GLY A 23 2.17 6.53 13.54
N HIS A 24 2.14 6.27 12.22
CA HIS A 24 1.00 6.64 11.38
C HIS A 24 -0.18 5.69 11.59
N ASN A 25 -1.41 6.19 11.38
CA ASN A 25 -2.61 5.37 11.43
C ASN A 25 -2.78 4.65 10.09
N VAL A 26 -2.28 3.43 10.01
CA VAL A 26 -2.29 2.63 8.78
C VAL A 26 -3.40 1.60 8.82
N THR A 27 -4.21 1.54 7.77
CA THR A 27 -5.15 0.43 7.52
C THR A 27 -4.75 -0.33 6.27
N PHE A 28 -4.60 -1.66 6.40
CA PHE A 28 -4.22 -2.55 5.32
C PHE A 28 -5.45 -3.08 4.58
N ILE A 29 -5.51 -2.84 3.26
CA ILE A 29 -6.53 -3.46 2.43
C ILE A 29 -5.97 -4.79 1.91
N ALA A 30 -6.56 -5.87 2.42
CA ALA A 30 -6.13 -7.24 2.19
C ALA A 30 -7.35 -8.14 2.00
N ARG A 31 -7.15 -9.39 1.56
CA ARG A 31 -8.23 -10.35 1.34
C ARG A 31 -7.86 -11.72 1.88
N GLY A 32 -8.87 -12.55 2.11
CA GLY A 32 -8.72 -13.97 2.45
C GLY A 32 -7.89 -14.23 3.71
N PRO A 33 -7.13 -15.34 3.78
CA PRO A 33 -6.42 -15.73 4.99
C PRO A 33 -5.44 -14.67 5.51
N HIS A 34 -4.83 -13.89 4.62
CA HIS A 34 -3.89 -12.85 4.99
C HIS A 34 -4.59 -11.70 5.75
N LEU A 35 -5.77 -11.27 5.28
CA LEU A 35 -6.60 -10.29 5.98
C LEU A 35 -6.93 -10.76 7.40
N GLU A 36 -7.47 -11.96 7.53
CA GLU A 36 -7.90 -12.48 8.83
C GLU A 36 -6.74 -12.59 9.82
N ALA A 37 -5.56 -13.00 9.32
CA ALA A 37 -4.35 -13.08 10.15
C ALA A 37 -3.90 -11.70 10.64
N ILE A 38 -3.94 -10.67 9.78
CA ILE A 38 -3.64 -9.29 10.18
C ILE A 38 -4.64 -8.82 11.24
N GLN A 39 -5.94 -9.04 11.05
CA GLN A 39 -6.97 -8.63 12.01
C GLN A 39 -6.81 -9.30 13.38
N ARG A 40 -6.38 -10.58 13.42
CA ARG A 40 -6.18 -11.33 14.67
C ARG A 40 -4.90 -10.96 15.41
N GLY A 41 -3.81 -10.75 14.69
CA GLY A 41 -2.46 -10.73 15.28
C GLY A 41 -1.59 -9.55 14.90
N GLY A 42 -2.10 -8.62 14.08
CA GLY A 42 -1.28 -7.60 13.46
C GLY A 42 -0.56 -8.08 12.21
N LEU A 43 0.06 -7.14 11.50
CA LEU A 43 0.96 -7.47 10.39
C LEU A 43 2.38 -7.61 10.93
N ARG A 44 2.95 -8.80 10.80
CA ARG A 44 4.36 -9.06 11.10
C ARG A 44 5.20 -8.80 9.86
N VAL A 45 6.29 -8.05 10.03
CA VAL A 45 7.29 -7.78 9.01
C VAL A 45 8.62 -8.37 9.45
N GLU A 46 9.21 -9.17 8.57
CA GLU A 46 10.53 -9.76 8.73
C GLU A 46 11.45 -9.18 7.65
N SER A 47 12.26 -8.21 8.04
CA SER A 47 13.11 -7.46 7.11
C SER A 47 14.58 -7.74 7.39
N GLY A 48 15.35 -7.98 6.33
CA GLY A 48 16.81 -8.01 6.41
C GLY A 48 17.43 -6.64 6.74
N ASN A 49 16.71 -5.55 6.49
CA ASN A 49 17.18 -4.17 6.66
C ASN A 49 16.70 -3.54 7.98
N ASP A 50 15.47 -3.86 8.38
CA ASP A 50 14.74 -3.22 9.48
C ASP A 50 14.47 -4.14 10.67
N GLY A 51 14.98 -5.38 10.61
CA GLY A 51 14.73 -6.42 11.60
C GLY A 51 13.29 -6.93 11.57
N VAL A 52 12.88 -7.51 12.69
CA VAL A 52 11.58 -8.15 12.83
C VAL A 52 10.70 -7.33 13.75
N PHE A 53 9.48 -7.03 13.30
CA PHE A 53 8.51 -6.27 14.08
C PHE A 53 7.07 -6.64 13.70
N THR A 54 6.13 -6.31 14.58
CA THR A 54 4.69 -6.48 14.33
C THR A 54 3.99 -5.15 14.57
N VAL A 55 3.08 -4.78 13.67
CA VAL A 55 2.28 -3.54 13.75
C VAL A 55 0.79 -3.84 13.95
N PRO A 56 -0.03 -2.87 14.40
CA PRO A 56 -1.44 -3.10 14.66
C PRO A 56 -2.22 -3.72 13.49
N GLY A 57 -3.25 -4.49 13.84
CA GLY A 57 -4.05 -5.30 12.91
C GLY A 57 -5.17 -4.57 12.18
N ASN A 58 -5.05 -3.27 11.95
CA ASN A 58 -6.07 -2.51 11.24
C ASN A 58 -6.10 -2.97 9.78
N ALA A 59 -7.09 -3.78 9.41
CA ALA A 59 -7.22 -4.30 8.06
C ALA A 59 -8.67 -4.57 7.65
N THR A 60 -8.96 -4.42 6.36
CA THR A 60 -10.28 -4.63 5.76
C THR A 60 -10.15 -5.17 4.33
N ASP A 61 -11.17 -5.87 3.82
CA ASP A 61 -11.35 -6.15 2.39
C ASP A 61 -12.26 -5.13 1.71
N ASN A 62 -12.87 -4.21 2.46
CA ASN A 62 -13.79 -3.21 1.96
C ASN A 62 -13.27 -1.78 2.23
N PRO A 63 -12.60 -1.15 1.25
CA PRO A 63 -12.08 0.21 1.39
C PRO A 63 -13.15 1.26 1.73
N ALA A 64 -14.40 1.06 1.28
CA ALA A 64 -15.48 2.02 1.51
C ALA A 64 -15.82 2.23 3.00
N THR A 65 -15.32 1.36 3.88
CA THR A 65 -15.50 1.48 5.35
C THR A 65 -14.57 2.49 6.02
N LEU A 66 -13.53 2.96 5.33
CA LEU A 66 -12.47 3.78 5.93
C LEU A 66 -12.71 5.29 5.82
N GLY A 67 -13.55 5.72 4.87
CA GLY A 67 -13.67 7.13 4.50
C GLY A 67 -12.37 7.72 3.91
N PRO A 68 -12.30 9.05 3.75
CA PRO A 68 -11.15 9.72 3.15
C PRO A 68 -9.83 9.47 3.89
N GLN A 69 -8.75 9.27 3.15
CA GLN A 69 -7.39 9.02 3.64
C GLN A 69 -6.44 10.10 3.14
N GLU A 70 -5.42 10.46 3.90
CA GLU A 70 -4.42 11.45 3.46
C GLU A 70 -3.48 10.83 2.41
N LEU A 71 -3.14 9.55 2.57
CA LEU A 71 -2.28 8.81 1.65
C LEU A 71 -2.87 7.43 1.34
N ILE A 72 -2.89 7.09 0.05
CA ILE A 72 -3.20 5.74 -0.43
C ILE A 72 -1.92 5.17 -1.06
N LEU A 73 -1.31 4.18 -0.41
CA LEU A 73 -0.24 3.40 -1.03
C LEU A 73 -0.85 2.37 -1.98
N PHE A 74 -0.66 2.55 -3.27
CA PHE A 74 -1.16 1.66 -4.31
C PHE A 74 -0.09 0.62 -4.66
N ALA A 75 -0.25 -0.60 -4.12
CA ALA A 75 0.76 -1.67 -4.14
C ALA A 75 0.19 -3.04 -4.55
N VAL A 76 -0.99 -3.08 -5.20
CA VAL A 76 -1.54 -4.30 -5.79
C VAL A 76 -0.67 -4.80 -6.94
N LYS A 77 -0.94 -6.00 -7.46
CA LYS A 77 -0.32 -6.46 -8.71
C LYS A 77 -1.07 -5.87 -9.90
N MET A 78 -0.37 -5.66 -11.02
CA MET A 78 -0.94 -4.98 -12.19
C MET A 78 -2.23 -5.60 -12.74
N TYR A 79 -2.39 -6.92 -12.62
CA TYR A 79 -3.61 -7.61 -13.05
C TYR A 79 -4.84 -7.30 -12.19
N ASP A 80 -4.66 -6.73 -10.99
CA ASP A 80 -5.74 -6.27 -10.11
C ASP A 80 -5.99 -4.75 -10.24
N ASN A 81 -5.32 -4.05 -11.16
CA ASN A 81 -5.36 -2.58 -11.23
C ASN A 81 -6.77 -2.03 -11.44
N ASP A 82 -7.54 -2.57 -12.39
CA ASP A 82 -8.91 -2.14 -12.68
C ASP A 82 -9.79 -2.08 -11.42
N ASP A 83 -9.87 -3.21 -10.73
CA ASP A 83 -10.69 -3.36 -9.54
C ASP A 83 -10.16 -2.48 -8.40
N ALA A 84 -8.83 -2.41 -8.26
CA ALA A 84 -8.21 -1.66 -7.19
C ALA A 84 -8.34 -0.15 -7.36
N ILE A 85 -8.25 0.36 -8.60
CA ILE A 85 -8.49 1.77 -8.92
C ILE A 85 -9.90 2.11 -8.47
N HIS A 86 -10.93 1.46 -9.00
CA HIS A 86 -12.32 1.77 -8.61
C HIS A 86 -12.57 1.63 -7.10
N ALA A 87 -11.97 0.62 -6.45
CA ALA A 87 -12.16 0.38 -5.03
C ALA A 87 -11.58 1.48 -4.12
N ILE A 88 -10.56 2.22 -4.54
CA ILE A 88 -9.98 3.30 -3.73
C ILE A 88 -10.74 4.63 -3.85
N GLY A 89 -11.68 4.76 -4.78
CA GLY A 89 -12.46 6.00 -4.97
C GLY A 89 -13.07 6.57 -3.67
N PRO A 90 -13.72 5.76 -2.81
CA PRO A 90 -14.27 6.22 -1.53
C PRO A 90 -13.22 6.72 -0.51
N LEU A 91 -11.93 6.42 -0.73
CA LEU A 91 -10.83 6.86 0.12
C LEU A 91 -10.32 8.26 -0.25
N LEU A 92 -10.76 8.81 -1.38
CA LEU A 92 -10.27 10.09 -1.89
C LEU A 92 -11.09 11.26 -1.32
N GLY A 93 -10.43 12.06 -0.50
CA GLY A 93 -10.83 13.41 -0.11
C GLY A 93 -10.14 14.49 -0.94
N PRO A 94 -10.36 15.78 -0.60
CA PRO A 94 -9.78 16.91 -1.33
C PRO A 94 -8.26 16.92 -1.37
N ASP A 95 -7.60 16.46 -0.31
CA ASP A 95 -6.14 16.52 -0.11
C ASP A 95 -5.46 15.13 -0.22
N SER A 96 -6.20 14.12 -0.67
CA SER A 96 -5.69 12.74 -0.76
C SER A 96 -4.66 12.58 -1.87
N ILE A 97 -3.56 11.91 -1.55
CA ILE A 97 -2.54 11.50 -2.53
C ILE A 97 -2.57 9.99 -2.73
N VAL A 98 -2.54 9.55 -3.98
CA VAL A 98 -2.30 8.15 -4.37
C VAL A 98 -0.84 8.01 -4.78
N LEU A 99 -0.06 7.22 -4.02
CA LEU A 99 1.33 6.92 -4.34
C LEU A 99 1.43 5.49 -4.88
N THR A 100 1.86 5.34 -6.14
CA THR A 100 2.14 4.01 -6.69
C THR A 100 3.48 3.50 -6.17
N LEU A 101 3.55 2.20 -5.85
CA LEU A 101 4.79 1.50 -5.53
C LEU A 101 4.98 0.25 -6.39
N GLN A 102 4.22 0.15 -7.47
CA GLN A 102 4.27 -0.95 -8.42
C GLN A 102 5.46 -0.75 -9.35
N ASN A 103 6.15 -1.83 -9.71
CA ASN A 103 7.16 -1.78 -10.76
C ASN A 103 6.49 -2.06 -12.11
N GLY A 104 6.76 -1.20 -13.09
CA GLY A 104 6.37 -1.39 -14.49
C GLY A 104 6.01 -0.08 -15.17
N ILE A 105 5.91 -0.14 -16.50
CA ILE A 105 5.57 0.99 -17.35
C ILE A 105 4.06 1.26 -17.20
N ASP A 106 3.65 2.54 -17.25
CA ASP A 106 2.26 3.02 -17.17
C ASP A 106 1.51 2.65 -15.87
N ASN A 107 2.25 2.30 -14.80
CA ASN A 107 1.69 1.82 -13.52
C ASN A 107 0.75 2.82 -12.82
N GLY A 108 0.82 4.11 -13.14
CA GLY A 108 -0.12 5.11 -12.63
C GLY A 108 -0.84 5.92 -13.70
N ASP A 109 -0.66 5.64 -15.00
CA ASP A 109 -1.33 6.39 -16.07
C ASP A 109 -2.85 6.27 -15.93
N ARG A 110 -3.34 5.06 -15.64
CA ARG A 110 -4.76 4.80 -15.41
C ARG A 110 -5.29 5.48 -14.15
N LEU A 111 -4.46 5.60 -13.10
CA LEU A 111 -4.80 6.35 -11.90
C LEU A 111 -4.88 7.85 -12.22
N VAL A 112 -3.97 8.37 -13.05
CA VAL A 112 -3.97 9.76 -13.50
C VAL A 112 -5.20 10.06 -14.37
N GLU A 113 -5.57 9.13 -15.26
CA GLU A 113 -6.78 9.24 -16.08
C GLU A 113 -8.05 9.32 -15.22
N GLU A 114 -8.14 8.50 -14.18
CA GLU A 114 -9.32 8.44 -13.31
C GLU A 114 -9.37 9.57 -12.27
N TYR A 115 -8.23 9.92 -11.67
CA TYR A 115 -8.17 10.79 -10.48
C TYR A 115 -7.42 12.11 -10.65
N GLY A 116 -6.79 12.35 -11.81
CA GLY A 116 -6.03 13.56 -12.08
C GLY A 116 -4.57 13.46 -11.66
N ALA A 117 -3.70 14.13 -12.42
CA ALA A 117 -2.25 14.11 -12.21
C ALA A 117 -1.82 14.80 -10.90
N GLU A 118 -2.65 15.70 -10.38
CA GLU A 118 -2.42 16.42 -9.13
C GLU A 118 -2.57 15.54 -7.89
N ARG A 119 -3.30 14.42 -8.00
CA ARG A 119 -3.53 13.49 -6.89
C ARG A 119 -2.62 12.27 -6.94
N VAL A 120 -1.98 12.01 -8.07
CA VAL A 120 -1.23 10.77 -8.30
C VAL A 120 0.26 11.06 -8.32
N MET A 121 0.96 10.45 -7.37
CA MET A 121 2.41 10.43 -7.31
C MET A 121 2.91 9.09 -7.83
N ILE A 122 3.75 9.13 -8.87
CA ILE A 122 4.29 7.93 -9.48
C ILE A 122 5.53 7.51 -8.72
N GLY A 123 5.51 6.28 -8.21
CA GLY A 123 6.65 5.69 -7.52
C GLY A 123 6.96 4.27 -7.99
N SER A 124 8.11 3.80 -7.57
CA SER A 124 8.60 2.44 -7.81
C SER A 124 9.37 1.96 -6.59
N ALA A 125 9.27 0.66 -6.30
CA ALA A 125 9.87 0.03 -5.14
C ALA A 125 10.93 -0.99 -5.55
N TYR A 126 12.10 -0.91 -4.95
CA TYR A 126 13.24 -1.81 -5.17
C TYR A 126 13.44 -2.69 -3.95
N LEU A 127 12.74 -3.81 -3.91
CA LEU A 127 12.87 -4.82 -2.86
C LEU A 127 12.35 -6.19 -3.32
N GLU A 128 12.75 -7.22 -2.60
CA GLU A 128 12.20 -8.56 -2.69
C GLU A 128 11.20 -8.77 -1.55
N GLY A 129 9.92 -8.68 -1.86
CA GLY A 129 8.85 -8.73 -0.87
C GLY A 129 7.88 -9.85 -1.18
N ARG A 130 7.51 -10.64 -0.18
CA ARG A 130 6.45 -11.65 -0.30
C ARG A 130 5.68 -11.81 1.00
N ILE A 131 4.48 -12.36 0.88
CA ILE A 131 3.77 -12.95 2.01
C ILE A 131 4.41 -14.34 2.22
N SER A 132 5.10 -14.55 3.34
CA SER A 132 5.71 -15.86 3.67
C SER A 132 4.67 -16.82 4.23
N GLU A 133 3.72 -16.28 4.99
CA GLU A 133 2.51 -16.94 5.49
C GLU A 133 1.44 -15.88 5.81
N PRO A 134 0.15 -16.26 6.00
CA PRO A 134 -0.88 -15.29 6.38
C PRO A 134 -0.48 -14.43 7.58
N GLY A 135 -0.57 -13.10 7.45
CA GLY A 135 -0.15 -12.14 8.47
C GLY A 135 1.35 -11.83 8.53
N VAL A 136 2.19 -12.48 7.71
CA VAL A 136 3.65 -12.27 7.72
C VAL A 136 4.17 -11.88 6.35
N VAL A 137 4.88 -10.75 6.30
CA VAL A 137 5.59 -10.26 5.12
C VAL A 137 7.08 -10.32 5.35
N THR A 138 7.81 -10.92 4.41
CA THR A 138 9.28 -10.92 4.41
C THR A 138 9.79 -9.90 3.40
N GLN A 139 10.77 -9.11 3.78
CA GLN A 139 11.49 -8.19 2.89
C GLN A 139 12.99 -8.53 2.84
N GLY A 140 13.51 -8.62 1.61
CA GLY A 140 14.92 -8.67 1.27
C GLY A 140 15.28 -7.63 0.19
N GLY A 141 16.55 -7.58 -0.20
CA GLY A 141 17.05 -6.61 -1.16
C GLY A 141 17.13 -5.17 -0.60
N PRO A 142 17.21 -4.15 -1.48
CA PRO A 142 17.55 -2.78 -1.07
C PRO A 142 16.52 -2.10 -0.15
N GLY A 143 15.24 -2.46 -0.24
CA GLY A 143 14.19 -1.88 0.62
C GLY A 143 13.87 -0.40 0.32
N SER A 144 14.20 0.09 -0.88
CA SER A 144 14.05 1.50 -1.24
C SER A 144 12.84 1.76 -2.13
N ALA A 145 12.33 2.99 -2.11
CA ALA A 145 11.34 3.48 -3.05
C ALA A 145 11.76 4.83 -3.60
N SER A 146 11.48 5.07 -4.87
CA SER A 146 11.69 6.35 -5.56
C SER A 146 10.37 6.83 -6.10
N PHE A 147 10.06 8.11 -5.94
CA PHE A 147 8.80 8.68 -6.41
C PHE A 147 8.97 10.17 -6.74
N GLY A 148 8.07 10.68 -7.58
CA GLY A 148 8.03 12.08 -7.97
C GLY A 148 6.68 12.48 -8.53
N SER A 149 6.48 13.79 -8.73
CA SER A 149 5.35 14.26 -9.53
C SER A 149 5.47 13.68 -10.94
N GLY A 150 4.35 13.22 -11.50
CA GLY A 150 4.32 12.75 -12.88
C GLY A 150 4.84 13.84 -13.83
N PRO A 151 5.21 13.51 -15.08
CA PRO A 151 5.85 14.44 -16.03
C PRO A 151 5.01 15.66 -16.45
N ARG A 152 3.87 15.92 -15.81
CA ARG A 152 2.98 17.06 -16.07
C ARG A 152 2.68 17.94 -14.84
N GLY A 153 3.46 17.83 -13.76
CA GLY A 153 3.34 18.67 -12.55
C GLY A 153 4.65 19.29 -12.11
#